data_AF-A0A2S9G1F2-F1
#
_entry.id   AF-A0A2S9G1F2-F1
#
_cell.length_a   1.000
_cell.length_b   1.000
_cell.length_c   1.000
_cell.angle_alpha   90.00
_cell.angle_beta   90.00
_cell.angle_gamma   90.00
#
_symmetry.space_group_name_H-M   'P 1'
#
loop_
_entity.id
_entity.type
_entity.pdbx_description
1 polymer ?
#
loop_
_entity_poly.entity_id
_entity_poly.type
_entity_poly.pdbx_seq_one_letter_code
_entity_poly.pdbx_strand_id
1 'polypeptide(L)'
;KVPHNDPSVVRGARNYPCQEFPGKRAPTVQLCRDPRGYVPLGNNPWRGPPVPVGTPIQDGRNILPPNKFPNIPPQVDPDPGPPA
;
A
#
# COMPACT_ATOMS: atom_id res chain seq x y z
N LYS A 1 -1.43 -3.38 5.19
CA LYS A 1 -1.94 -4.50 4.34
C LYS A 1 -2.95 -3.92 3.37
N VAL A 2 -2.72 -3.99 2.07
CA VAL A 2 -3.53 -3.31 1.05
C VAL A 2 -4.33 -4.27 0.16
N PRO A 3 -5.35 -3.81 -0.58
CA PRO A 3 -6.11 -4.64 -1.51
C PRO A 3 -5.28 -5.35 -2.58
N HIS A 4 -5.90 -6.36 -3.20
CA HIS A 4 -5.29 -7.11 -4.31
C HIS A 4 -5.04 -6.25 -5.56
N ASN A 5 -5.91 -5.27 -5.82
CA ASN A 5 -5.84 -4.34 -6.95
C ASN A 5 -5.01 -3.07 -6.65
N ASP A 6 -4.40 -2.97 -5.48
CA ASP A 6 -3.59 -1.81 -5.11
C ASP A 6 -2.34 -1.72 -6.01
N PRO A 7 -2.04 -0.54 -6.58
CA PRO A 7 -0.97 -0.35 -7.56
C PRO A 7 0.44 -0.36 -6.96
N SER A 8 0.57 -0.35 -5.61
CA SER A 8 1.88 -0.38 -4.96
C SER A 8 2.69 -1.63 -5.34
N VAL A 9 3.89 -1.34 -5.87
CA VAL A 9 5.04 -2.21 -6.17
C VAL A 9 4.66 -3.68 -6.41
N VAL A 10 4.35 -4.00 -7.68
CA VAL A 10 4.40 -5.34 -8.26
C VAL A 10 3.74 -6.42 -7.39
N ARG A 11 2.40 -6.55 -7.48
CA ARG A 11 1.57 -7.67 -7.00
C ARG A 11 2.25 -8.55 -5.94
N GLY A 12 2.53 -7.97 -4.76
CA GLY A 12 3.29 -8.63 -3.71
C GLY A 12 2.61 -9.89 -3.17
N ALA A 13 3.18 -10.49 -2.12
CA ALA A 13 2.80 -11.83 -1.63
C ALA A 13 1.29 -12.08 -1.48
N ARG A 14 0.50 -11.05 -1.18
CA ARG A 14 -0.97 -11.09 -1.15
C ARG A 14 -1.61 -11.70 -2.42
N ASN A 15 -0.98 -11.55 -3.58
CA ASN A 15 -1.50 -12.01 -4.86
C ASN A 15 -1.02 -13.41 -5.27
N TYR A 16 -0.22 -14.10 -4.45
CA TYR A 16 0.20 -15.47 -4.77
C TYR A 16 -1.00 -16.43 -4.72
N PRO A 17 -1.10 -17.35 -5.70
CA PRO A 17 -2.14 -18.36 -5.68
C PRO A 17 -1.92 -19.32 -4.51
N CYS A 18 -3.00 -19.65 -3.83
CA CYS A 18 -3.01 -20.70 -2.82
C CYS A 18 -3.02 -22.06 -3.53
N GLN A 19 -1.94 -22.84 -3.40
CA GLN A 19 -1.79 -24.13 -4.09
C GLN A 19 -2.92 -25.12 -3.77
N GLU A 20 -3.31 -25.20 -2.49
CA GLU A 20 -4.37 -26.09 -2.00
C GLU A 20 -5.79 -25.59 -2.31
N PHE A 21 -5.94 -24.30 -2.69
CA PHE A 21 -7.25 -23.64 -2.84
C PHE A 21 -7.32 -22.86 -4.16
N PRO A 22 -7.73 -23.52 -5.27
CA PRO A 22 -7.87 -22.88 -6.57
C PRO A 22 -8.74 -21.62 -6.50
N GLY A 23 -8.29 -20.55 -7.17
CA GLY A 23 -8.97 -19.25 -7.18
C GLY A 23 -8.71 -18.36 -5.95
N LYS A 24 -8.13 -18.91 -4.87
CA LYS A 24 -7.79 -18.13 -3.68
C LYS A 24 -6.36 -17.56 -3.77
N ARG A 25 -6.17 -16.35 -3.23
CA ARG A 25 -4.87 -15.69 -3.13
C ARG A 25 -4.64 -15.18 -1.73
N ALA A 26 -3.45 -15.38 -1.19
CA ALA A 26 -3.11 -14.90 0.15
C ALA A 26 -1.60 -14.76 0.32
N PRO A 27 -1.13 -13.91 1.26
CA PRO A 27 0.30 -13.71 1.51
C PRO A 27 0.94 -14.83 2.32
N THR A 28 0.15 -15.69 2.98
CA THR A 28 0.65 -16.80 3.81
C THR A 28 -0.26 -18.02 3.69
N VAL A 29 0.30 -19.21 3.96
CA VAL A 29 -0.44 -20.48 3.94
C VAL A 29 -1.57 -20.50 4.98
N GLN A 30 -1.35 -19.91 6.15
CA GLN A 30 -2.37 -19.80 7.19
C GLN A 30 -3.59 -19.03 6.69
N LEU A 31 -3.39 -17.92 5.96
CA LEU A 31 -4.49 -17.15 5.35
C LEU A 31 -5.12 -17.86 4.15
N CYS A 32 -4.38 -18.72 3.45
CA CYS A 32 -4.98 -19.62 2.45
C CYS A 32 -5.97 -20.61 3.10
N ARG A 33 -5.65 -21.14 4.28
CA ARG A 33 -6.53 -22.09 5.01
C ARG A 33 -7.64 -21.41 5.82
N ASP A 34 -7.50 -20.13 6.15
CA ASP A 34 -8.51 -19.36 6.87
C ASP A 34 -9.77 -19.15 6.02
N PRO A 35 -10.98 -19.51 6.48
CA PRO A 35 -12.22 -19.28 5.73
C PRO A 35 -12.48 -17.80 5.38
N ARG A 36 -12.00 -16.85 6.20
CA ARG A 36 -12.14 -15.41 5.95
C ARG A 36 -11.18 -14.90 4.88
N GLY A 37 -10.07 -15.60 4.65
CA GLY A 37 -9.05 -15.26 3.68
C GLY A 37 -8.28 -13.97 3.99
N TYR A 38 -7.62 -13.41 2.97
CA TYR A 38 -6.87 -12.17 3.10
C TYR A 38 -7.81 -10.96 3.14
N VAL A 39 -7.84 -10.24 4.28
CA VAL A 39 -8.59 -8.99 4.44
C VAL A 39 -7.61 -7.80 4.43
N PRO A 40 -7.76 -6.84 3.51
CA PRO A 40 -6.95 -5.64 3.49
C PRO A 40 -7.34 -4.71 4.64
N LEU A 41 -6.37 -3.98 5.19
CA LEU A 41 -6.57 -3.01 6.27
C LEU A 41 -6.93 -1.61 5.74
N GLY A 42 -6.50 -1.28 4.53
CA GLY A 42 -6.66 0.05 3.97
C GLY A 42 -5.70 0.30 2.82
N ASN A 43 -5.50 1.56 2.47
CA ASN A 43 -4.44 1.97 1.56
C ASN A 43 -3.04 1.88 2.22
N ASN A 44 -2.00 2.17 1.46
CA ASN A 44 -0.62 2.27 1.96
C ASN A 44 -0.10 3.70 1.76
N PRO A 45 -0.49 4.65 2.63
CA PRO A 45 0.04 5.99 2.55
C PRO A 45 1.49 5.97 3.04
N TRP A 46 2.35 6.80 2.46
CA TRP A 46 3.72 6.90 2.96
C TRP A 46 3.80 7.70 4.27
N ARG A 47 2.77 8.51 4.58
CA ARG A 47 2.66 9.30 5.80
C ARG A 47 1.35 8.99 6.51
N GLY A 48 1.43 8.76 7.82
CA GLY A 48 0.26 8.50 8.66
C GLY A 48 -0.24 7.05 8.61
N PRO A 49 -1.32 6.75 9.34
CA PRO A 49 -1.87 5.41 9.41
C PRO A 49 -2.58 5.02 8.11
N PRO A 50 -2.72 3.70 7.82
CA PRO A 50 -3.61 3.22 6.77
C PRO A 50 -5.04 3.72 7.00
N VAL A 51 -5.66 4.20 5.93
CA VAL A 51 -7.07 4.62 5.90
C VAL A 51 -7.86 3.74 4.94
N PRO A 52 -9.20 3.67 5.08
CA PRO A 52 -10.03 2.90 4.15
C PRO A 52 -9.77 3.24 2.68
N VAL A 53 -9.83 2.23 1.82
CA VAL A 53 -9.58 2.40 0.39
C VAL A 53 -10.69 3.29 -0.20
N GLY A 54 -10.30 4.29 -1.00
CA GLY A 54 -11.24 5.25 -1.58
C GLY A 54 -11.47 6.51 -0.74
N THR A 55 -10.86 6.63 0.44
CA THR A 55 -10.83 7.93 1.15
C THR A 55 -10.06 8.94 0.30
N PRO A 56 -10.64 10.12 0.00
CA PRO A 56 -9.94 11.14 -0.78
C PRO A 56 -8.72 11.64 -0.02
N ILE A 57 -7.60 11.75 -0.73
CA ILE A 57 -6.38 12.36 -0.19
C ILE A 57 -6.62 13.87 -0.16
N GLN A 58 -6.78 14.42 1.05
CA GLN A 58 -7.05 15.84 1.25
C GLN A 58 -5.78 16.67 1.51
N ASP A 59 -4.73 16.02 2.03
CA ASP A 59 -3.43 16.67 2.24
C ASP A 59 -2.61 16.60 0.96
N GLY A 60 -2.34 17.76 0.35
CA GLY A 60 -1.55 17.88 -0.88
C GLY A 60 -0.14 17.31 -0.76
N ARG A 61 0.41 17.25 0.46
CA ARG A 61 1.68 16.55 0.70
C ARG A 61 1.58 15.10 0.33
N ASN A 62 0.43 14.46 0.56
CA ASN A 62 0.19 13.03 0.28
C ASN A 62 -0.14 12.72 -1.20
N ILE A 63 0.03 13.70 -2.11
CA ILE A 63 -0.19 13.53 -3.56
C ILE A 63 1.13 13.24 -4.31
N LEU A 64 2.25 13.78 -3.83
CA LEU A 64 3.55 13.73 -4.50
C LEU A 64 4.42 12.56 -4.00
N PRO A 65 5.18 11.86 -4.87
CA PRO A 65 6.01 10.73 -4.43
C PRO A 65 6.94 11.13 -3.26
N PRO A 66 7.28 10.19 -2.35
CA PRO A 66 8.07 10.49 -1.17
C PRO A 66 9.34 11.27 -1.52
N ASN A 67 9.62 12.34 -0.76
CA ASN A 67 10.88 13.08 -0.89
C ASN A 67 12.05 12.10 -0.86
N LYS A 68 12.88 12.13 -1.91
CA LYS A 68 14.08 11.27 -2.03
C LYS A 68 15.03 11.42 -0.84
N PHE A 69 14.88 12.50 -0.07
CA PHE A 69 15.70 12.86 1.08
C PHE A 69 14.86 12.79 2.38
N PRO A 70 14.85 11.64 3.08
CA PRO A 70 13.99 11.40 4.25
C PRO A 70 14.39 12.18 5.52
N ASN A 71 15.52 12.88 5.52
CA ASN A 71 16.06 13.61 6.68
C ASN A 71 15.90 15.14 6.58
N ILE A 72 15.09 15.64 5.64
CA ILE A 72 14.81 17.07 5.56
C ILE A 72 13.81 17.44 6.68
N PRO A 73 14.08 18.48 7.48
CA PRO A 73 13.12 18.92 8.50
C PRO A 73 11.80 19.37 7.85
N PRO A 74 10.63 19.15 8.49
CA PRO A 74 9.33 19.45 7.88
C PRO A 74 9.11 20.91 7.48
N GLN A 75 9.89 21.84 8.04
CA GLN A 75 9.83 23.27 7.67
C GLN A 75 10.57 23.60 6.37
N VAL A 76 11.35 22.65 5.86
CA VAL A 76 12.26 22.82 4.72
C VAL A 76 11.92 21.87 3.57
N ASP A 77 10.76 21.19 3.58
CA ASP A 77 10.26 20.38 2.46
C ASP A 77 9.76 21.30 1.31
N PRO A 78 10.58 21.64 0.30
CA PRO A 78 10.19 22.55 -0.75
C PRO A 78 10.03 21.69 -2.00
N ASP A 79 9.04 20.78 -1.99
CA ASP A 79 8.91 19.66 -2.93
C ASP A 79 9.39 20.02 -4.35
N PRO A 80 10.67 19.77 -4.67
CA PRO A 80 11.20 20.08 -5.96
C PRO A 80 10.85 18.83 -6.76
N GLY A 81 9.68 18.88 -7.40
CA GLY A 81 9.24 17.84 -8.31
C GLY A 81 10.38 17.38 -9.23
N PRO A 82 10.30 16.16 -9.76
CA PRO A 82 11.42 15.50 -10.42
C PRO A 82 12.11 16.43 -11.42
N PRO A 83 13.46 16.58 -11.38
CA PRO A 83 14.16 17.38 -12.37
C PRO A 83 13.88 16.80 -13.76
N ALA A 84 13.58 17.69 -14.70
CA ALA A 84 13.39 17.38 -16.11
C ALA A 84 14.62 16.71 -16.74
#